data_AF-A0A1N7GHS1-F1
#
_entry.id   AF-A0A1N7GHS1-F1
#
_cell.length_a   1.000
_cell.length_b   1.000
_cell.length_c   1.000
_cell.angle_alpha   90.00
_cell.angle_beta   90.00
_cell.angle_gamma   90.00
#
_symmetry.space_group_name_H-M   'P 1'
#
loop_
_entity.id
_entity.type
_entity.pdbx_description
1 polymer ?
#
loop_
_entity_poly.entity_id
_entity_poly.type
_entity_poly.pdbx_seq_one_letter_code
_entity_poly.pdbx_strand_id
1 'polypeptide(L)'
;MARIQAVRIPAHEDAELVEWDQGDYRFIQDVVGGVFDAINLYDQGISIFVHDEGKVIGLPKNLQATLLLWNDKVWRRNYILMGDVLVTGLPDDEGETQAVPDDLVALLFGTNEYKYEVQTGDSSWASNQMTFDNYFAACYAAVNLEQRWTLVTDWRVVPV
;
A
#
# COMPACT_ATOMS: atom_id res chain seq x y z
N MET A 1 5.29 12.61 -23.29
CA MET A 1 4.93 12.20 -21.92
C MET A 1 6.22 11.76 -21.24
N ALA A 2 6.40 12.13 -19.98
CA ALA A 2 7.54 11.64 -19.21
C ALA A 2 7.29 10.19 -18.82
N ARG A 3 8.36 9.38 -18.74
CA ARG A 3 8.27 8.01 -18.23
C ARG A 3 8.45 8.05 -16.73
N ILE A 4 7.47 7.51 -15.99
CA ILE A 4 7.44 7.55 -14.52
C ILE A 4 7.31 6.13 -13.96
N GLN A 5 7.72 5.96 -12.70
CA GLN A 5 7.66 4.68 -12.00
C GLN A 5 6.40 4.58 -11.14
N ALA A 6 5.88 3.37 -10.99
CA ALA A 6 4.78 3.03 -10.09
C ALA A 6 5.02 1.66 -9.46
N VAL A 7 4.28 1.32 -8.41
CA VAL A 7 4.25 -0.03 -7.83
C VAL A 7 2.97 -0.72 -8.25
N ARG A 8 3.07 -1.82 -8.99
CA ARG A 8 1.94 -2.72 -9.22
C ARG A 8 1.91 -3.72 -8.08
N ILE A 9 0.74 -3.91 -7.48
CA ILE A 9 0.53 -4.95 -6.46
C ILE A 9 -0.53 -5.90 -7.02
N PRO A 10 -0.13 -7.03 -7.63
CA PRO A 10 -1.08 -8.03 -8.10
C PRO A 10 -1.82 -8.68 -6.93
N ALA A 11 -3.04 -9.19 -7.15
CA ALA A 11 -3.82 -9.81 -6.08
C ALA A 11 -3.26 -11.18 -5.63
N HIS A 12 -2.43 -11.82 -6.45
CA HIS A 12 -1.94 -13.19 -6.25
C HIS A 12 -0.42 -13.36 -6.40
N GLU A 13 0.29 -12.29 -6.72
CA GLU A 13 1.73 -12.28 -6.95
C GLU A 13 2.36 -11.19 -6.09
N ASP A 14 3.69 -11.17 -6.04
CA ASP A 14 4.41 -10.16 -5.29
C ASP A 14 4.35 -8.79 -5.98
N ALA A 15 4.39 -7.73 -5.18
CA ALA A 15 4.50 -6.38 -5.68
C ALA A 15 5.74 -6.20 -6.56
N GLU A 16 5.62 -5.38 -7.60
CA GLU A 16 6.69 -5.12 -8.56
C GLU A 16 6.73 -3.64 -8.97
N LEU A 17 7.91 -3.16 -9.36
CA LEU A 17 8.07 -1.85 -9.96
C LEU A 17 7.75 -1.92 -11.45
N VAL A 18 6.95 -0.97 -11.92
CA VAL A 18 6.59 -0.82 -13.33
C VAL A 18 6.90 0.60 -13.79
N GLU A 19 7.23 0.73 -15.08
CA GLU A 19 7.39 2.03 -15.74
C GLU A 19 6.28 2.23 -16.76
N TRP A 20 5.81 3.47 -16.88
CA TRP A 20 4.74 3.82 -17.81
C TRP A 20 4.83 5.29 -18.24
N ASP A 21 4.09 5.63 -19.29
CA ASP A 21 4.00 7.01 -19.78
C ASP A 21 3.00 7.80 -18.93
N GLN A 22 3.47 8.88 -18.30
CA GLN A 22 2.64 9.77 -17.48
C GLN A 22 1.43 10.27 -18.28
N GLY A 23 0.25 10.16 -17.68
CA GLY A 23 -1.03 10.55 -18.29
C GLY A 23 -1.68 9.46 -19.14
N ASP A 24 -1.06 8.29 -19.33
CA ASP A 24 -1.69 7.17 -20.03
C ASP A 24 -2.70 6.42 -19.14
N TYR A 25 -3.90 7.00 -18.98
CA TYR A 25 -4.94 6.37 -18.17
C TYR A 25 -5.31 4.95 -18.62
N ARG A 26 -5.05 4.57 -19.88
CA ARG A 26 -5.34 3.22 -20.38
C ARG A 26 -4.43 2.19 -19.75
N PHE A 27 -3.17 2.54 -19.49
CA PHE A 27 -2.26 1.70 -18.71
C PHE A 27 -2.85 1.39 -17.33
N ILE A 28 -3.42 2.39 -16.64
CA ILE A 28 -4.09 2.17 -15.34
C ILE A 28 -5.27 1.21 -15.50
N GLN A 29 -6.11 1.41 -16.53
CA GLN A 29 -7.25 0.52 -16.80
C GLN A 29 -6.81 -0.91 -17.08
N ASP A 30 -5.73 -1.11 -17.83
CA ASP A 30 -5.18 -2.42 -18.14
C ASP A 30 -4.63 -3.11 -16.89
N VAL A 31 -3.93 -2.37 -16.01
CA VAL A 31 -3.39 -2.90 -14.76
C VAL A 31 -4.49 -3.30 -13.79
N VAL A 32 -5.47 -2.43 -13.54
CA VAL A 32 -6.55 -2.69 -12.57
C VAL A 32 -7.67 -3.56 -13.13
N GLY A 33 -7.69 -3.76 -14.45
CA GLY A 33 -8.65 -4.61 -15.15
C GLY A 33 -9.99 -3.95 -15.48
N GLY A 34 -10.06 -2.63 -15.62
CA GLY A 34 -11.31 -1.92 -15.95
C GLY A 34 -11.34 -0.45 -15.57
N VAL A 35 -12.54 0.06 -15.29
CA VAL A 35 -12.72 1.42 -14.74
C VAL A 35 -12.15 1.44 -13.31
N PHE A 36 -11.48 2.53 -12.98
CA PHE A 36 -10.76 2.66 -11.72
C PHE A 36 -11.24 3.86 -10.90
N ASP A 37 -11.02 3.73 -9.60
CA ASP A 37 -11.06 4.80 -8.62
C ASP A 37 -9.65 5.05 -8.06
N ALA A 38 -9.44 6.24 -7.51
CA ALA A 38 -8.18 6.64 -6.88
C ALA A 38 -8.39 6.95 -5.38
N ILE A 39 -7.61 6.29 -4.52
CA ILE A 39 -7.56 6.57 -3.08
C ILE A 39 -6.28 7.32 -2.78
N ASN A 40 -6.40 8.60 -2.41
CA ASN A 40 -5.25 9.43 -2.05
C ASN A 40 -4.93 9.29 -0.56
N LEU A 41 -3.71 8.87 -0.25
CA LEU A 41 -3.15 8.78 1.09
C LEU A 41 -2.14 9.91 1.29
N TYR A 42 -2.66 11.07 1.71
CA TYR A 42 -1.89 12.32 1.72
C TYR A 42 -0.68 12.28 2.67
N ASP A 43 -0.81 11.64 3.83
CA ASP A 43 0.28 11.52 4.81
C ASP A 43 1.44 10.66 4.28
N GLN A 44 1.16 9.75 3.35
CA GLN A 44 2.13 8.87 2.70
C GLN A 44 2.60 9.41 1.34
N GLY A 45 1.97 10.47 0.82
CA GLY A 45 2.30 11.02 -0.49
C GLY A 45 1.97 10.10 -1.67
N ILE A 46 1.00 9.19 -1.53
CA ILE A 46 0.65 8.20 -2.57
C ILE A 46 -0.81 8.23 -2.99
N SER A 47 -1.07 7.75 -4.21
CA SER A 47 -2.39 7.42 -4.72
C SER A 47 -2.46 5.92 -5.05
N ILE A 48 -3.53 5.26 -4.62
CA ILE A 48 -3.81 3.86 -4.94
C ILE A 48 -4.95 3.81 -5.95
N PHE A 49 -4.66 3.37 -7.17
CA PHE A 49 -5.65 3.09 -8.20
C PHE A 49 -6.14 1.65 -8.08
N VAL A 50 -7.44 1.47 -8.04
CA VAL A 50 -8.10 0.17 -7.85
C VAL A 50 -9.32 0.08 -8.77
N HIS A 51 -9.69 -1.13 -9.17
CA HIS A 51 -10.92 -1.35 -9.93
C HIS A 51 -12.15 -0.87 -9.14
N ASP A 52 -12.93 0.04 -9.72
CA ASP A 52 -14.10 0.68 -9.09
C ASP A 52 -15.16 -0.36 -8.69
N GLU A 53 -15.56 -1.21 -9.64
CA GLU A 53 -16.54 -2.27 -9.39
C GLU A 53 -15.96 -3.58 -8.81
N GLY A 54 -14.69 -3.61 -8.39
CA GLY A 54 -13.99 -4.86 -8.08
C GLY A 54 -14.68 -5.73 -7.02
N LYS A 55 -15.34 -5.09 -6.04
CA LYS A 55 -16.16 -5.79 -5.02
C LYS A 55 -17.46 -6.36 -5.58
N VAL A 56 -18.09 -5.64 -6.51
CA VAL A 56 -19.39 -6.00 -7.11
C VAL A 56 -19.22 -7.18 -8.05
N ILE A 57 -18.16 -7.19 -8.85
CA ILE A 57 -17.88 -8.26 -9.83
C ILE A 57 -17.10 -9.43 -9.24
N GLY A 58 -16.69 -9.34 -7.96
CA GLY A 58 -16.06 -10.43 -7.23
C GLY A 58 -14.59 -10.68 -7.60
N LEU A 59 -13.82 -9.63 -7.86
CA LEU A 59 -12.36 -9.74 -8.04
C LEU A 59 -11.70 -10.33 -6.78
N PRO A 60 -10.52 -10.97 -6.89
CA PRO A 60 -9.83 -11.52 -5.74
C PRO A 60 -9.45 -10.45 -4.72
N LYS A 61 -9.43 -10.81 -3.43
CA LYS A 61 -8.91 -9.91 -2.38
C LYS A 61 -7.42 -9.69 -2.58
N ASN A 62 -6.99 -8.43 -2.58
CA ASN A 62 -5.59 -8.08 -2.64
C ASN A 62 -5.07 -7.77 -1.23
N LEU A 63 -4.52 -8.80 -0.57
CA LEU A 63 -4.08 -8.68 0.82
C LEU A 63 -2.90 -7.71 0.95
N GLN A 64 -1.92 -7.76 0.05
CA GLN A 64 -0.76 -6.88 0.08
C GLN A 64 -1.19 -5.40 -0.06
N ALA A 65 -2.02 -5.10 -1.06
CA ALA A 65 -2.56 -3.75 -1.23
C ALA A 65 -3.42 -3.30 -0.04
N THR A 66 -4.25 -4.20 0.49
CA THR A 66 -5.07 -3.91 1.67
C THR A 66 -4.21 -3.59 2.90
N LEU A 67 -3.12 -4.34 3.10
CA LEU A 67 -2.17 -4.09 4.19
C LEU A 67 -1.43 -2.75 4.01
N LEU A 68 -1.08 -2.38 2.77
CA LEU A 68 -0.52 -1.05 2.47
C LEU A 68 -1.51 0.06 2.81
N LEU A 69 -2.77 -0.06 2.36
CA LEU A 69 -3.85 0.88 2.68
C LEU A 69 -4.05 1.01 4.19
N TRP A 70 -3.99 -0.11 4.90
CA TRP A 70 -4.15 -0.16 6.36
C TRP A 70 -2.98 0.44 7.13
N ASN A 71 -1.90 0.88 6.49
CA ASN A 71 -0.92 1.73 7.17
C ASN A 71 -1.57 3.05 7.63
N ASP A 72 -2.59 3.54 6.90
CA ASP A 72 -3.49 4.58 7.38
C ASP A 72 -4.62 3.97 8.23
N LYS A 73 -4.65 4.39 9.51
CA LYS A 73 -5.61 3.93 10.52
C LYS A 73 -7.08 4.19 10.17
N VAL A 74 -7.39 5.18 9.34
CA VAL A 74 -8.78 5.48 8.93
C VAL A 74 -9.38 4.32 8.14
N TRP A 75 -8.56 3.63 7.35
CA TRP A 75 -9.00 2.53 6.49
C TRP A 75 -8.95 1.16 7.15
N ARG A 76 -8.17 1.03 8.24
CA ARG A 76 -7.98 -0.24 8.96
C ARG A 76 -9.32 -0.91 9.27
N ARG A 77 -9.44 -2.17 8.86
CA ARG A 77 -10.60 -3.06 9.12
C ARG A 77 -11.93 -2.63 8.50
N ASN A 78 -11.99 -1.45 7.88
CA ASN A 78 -13.20 -0.91 7.27
C ASN A 78 -13.23 -1.11 5.74
N TYR A 79 -12.07 -1.25 5.12
CA TYR A 79 -11.96 -1.36 3.67
C TYR A 79 -10.97 -2.44 3.25
N ILE A 80 -11.33 -3.20 2.22
CA ILE A 80 -10.48 -4.22 1.59
C ILE A 80 -10.42 -3.89 0.11
N LEU A 81 -9.22 -3.95 -0.47
CA LEU A 81 -8.99 -3.75 -1.91
C LEU A 81 -9.15 -5.08 -2.65
N MET A 82 -9.76 -5.02 -3.83
CA MET A 82 -10.08 -6.17 -4.67
C MET A 82 -9.45 -5.98 -6.05
N GLY A 83 -8.84 -7.04 -6.59
CA GLY A 83 -8.11 -7.00 -7.84
C GLY A 83 -6.70 -6.44 -7.73
N ASP A 84 -6.01 -6.38 -8.85
CA ASP A 84 -4.71 -5.75 -8.97
C ASP A 84 -4.83 -4.24 -8.71
N VAL A 85 -3.79 -3.64 -8.15
CA VAL A 85 -3.75 -2.19 -7.92
C VAL A 85 -2.46 -1.59 -8.46
N LEU A 86 -2.53 -0.30 -8.79
CA LEU A 86 -1.38 0.51 -9.14
C LEU A 86 -1.20 1.60 -8.08
N VAL A 87 0.01 1.75 -7.55
CA VAL A 87 0.36 2.77 -6.57
C VAL A 87 1.32 3.77 -7.20
N THR A 88 0.98 5.04 -7.10
CA THR A 88 1.74 6.17 -7.66
C THR A 88 1.97 7.24 -6.59
N GLY A 89 2.65 8.33 -6.93
CA GLY A 89 2.63 9.54 -6.13
C GLY A 89 1.28 10.23 -6.22
N LEU A 90 1.02 11.14 -5.27
CA LEU A 90 -0.11 12.08 -5.38
C LEU A 90 -0.03 12.86 -6.70
N PRO A 91 -1.18 13.26 -7.27
CA PRO A 91 -1.16 14.17 -8.41
C PRO A 91 -0.55 15.52 -8.02
N ASP A 92 0.06 16.19 -9.00
CA ASP A 92 0.51 17.58 -8.81
C ASP A 92 -0.65 18.59 -8.87
N ASP A 93 -0.32 19.88 -8.80
CA ASP A 93 -1.31 20.96 -8.83
C ASP A 93 -2.11 21.03 -10.15
N GLU A 94 -1.63 20.40 -11.22
CA GLU A 94 -2.32 20.30 -12.51
C GLU A 94 -3.18 19.03 -12.61
N GLY A 95 -3.13 18.16 -11.59
CA GLY A 95 -3.85 16.89 -11.57
C GLY A 95 -3.11 15.75 -12.26
N GLU A 96 -1.84 15.95 -12.65
CA GLU A 96 -1.06 14.94 -13.35
C GLU A 96 -0.53 13.91 -12.37
N THR A 97 -0.71 12.63 -12.67
CA THR A 97 -0.20 11.53 -11.85
C THR A 97 1.32 11.57 -11.75
N GLN A 98 1.88 11.48 -10.55
CA GLN A 98 3.33 11.54 -10.34
C GLN A 98 3.94 10.14 -10.12
N ALA A 99 5.27 10.05 -10.24
CA ALA A 99 5.99 8.83 -9.90
C ALA A 99 5.73 8.43 -8.43
N VAL A 100 5.75 7.13 -8.16
CA VAL A 100 5.71 6.63 -6.77
C VAL A 100 6.89 7.21 -5.96
N PRO A 101 6.70 7.60 -4.69
CA PRO A 101 7.79 8.16 -3.88
C PRO A 101 8.94 7.16 -3.66
N ASP A 102 10.17 7.66 -3.78
CA ASP A 102 11.39 6.86 -3.58
C ASP A 102 11.43 6.18 -2.20
N ASP A 103 10.90 6.85 -1.16
CA ASP A 103 10.83 6.29 0.19
C ASP A 103 9.95 5.03 0.25
N LEU A 104 8.85 4.99 -0.50
CA LEU A 104 8.02 3.79 -0.59
C LEU A 104 8.73 2.69 -1.40
N VAL A 105 9.43 3.05 -2.47
CA VAL A 105 10.24 2.09 -3.24
C VAL A 105 11.31 1.47 -2.36
N ALA A 106 12.05 2.29 -1.60
CA ALA A 106 13.05 1.81 -0.65
C ALA A 106 12.44 0.95 0.45
N LEU A 107 11.25 1.30 0.95
CA LEU A 107 10.54 0.54 1.97
C LEU A 107 10.03 -0.82 1.49
N LEU A 108 9.65 -0.95 0.21
CA LEU A 108 9.12 -2.22 -0.32
C LEU A 108 10.22 -3.12 -0.89
N PHE A 109 11.28 -2.53 -1.46
CA PHE A 109 12.25 -3.25 -2.28
C PHE A 109 13.71 -3.03 -1.87
N GLY A 110 14.00 -2.11 -0.93
CA GLY A 110 15.36 -1.71 -0.56
C GLY A 110 16.02 -2.60 0.51
N THR A 111 15.25 -3.44 1.21
CA THR A 111 15.77 -4.39 2.21
C THR A 111 14.95 -5.67 2.22
N ASN A 112 15.51 -6.71 2.85
CA ASN A 112 14.86 -8.00 3.09
C ASN A 112 14.69 -8.27 4.59
N GLU A 113 14.80 -7.25 5.44
CA GLU A 113 14.58 -7.39 6.87
C GLU A 113 13.76 -6.22 7.42
N TYR A 114 12.62 -6.56 8.02
CA TYR A 114 11.63 -5.62 8.51
C TYR A 114 11.21 -5.97 9.93
N LYS A 115 10.78 -4.97 10.69
CA LYS A 115 10.07 -5.15 11.96
C LYS A 115 8.82 -4.27 11.98
N TYR A 116 7.85 -4.62 12.82
CA TYR A 116 6.77 -3.70 13.15
C TYR A 116 7.02 -3.04 14.50
N GLU A 117 6.54 -1.81 14.63
CA GLU A 117 6.50 -1.06 15.87
C GLU A 117 5.03 -0.73 16.19
N VAL A 118 4.70 -0.68 17.47
CA VAL A 118 3.34 -0.37 17.95
C VAL A 118 3.36 0.76 18.95
N GLN A 119 2.24 1.48 19.02
CA GLN A 119 1.93 2.42 20.10
C GLN A 119 0.88 1.80 21.03
N THR A 120 1.04 1.98 22.34
CA THR A 120 0.07 1.51 23.35
C THR A 120 -0.26 2.59 24.37
N GLY A 121 -1.34 3.34 24.14
CA GLY A 121 -1.86 4.33 25.09
C GLY A 121 -1.06 5.65 25.18
N ASP A 122 0.19 5.67 24.74
CA ASP A 122 1.00 6.87 24.51
C ASP A 122 1.49 6.95 23.05
N SER A 123 2.25 7.99 22.71
CA SER A 123 2.77 8.22 21.35
C SER A 123 4.15 7.58 21.11
N SER A 124 4.68 6.78 22.05
CA SER A 124 5.98 6.15 21.90
C SER A 124 5.88 4.86 21.08
N TRP A 125 6.87 4.64 20.21
CA TRP A 125 6.95 3.44 19.39
C TRP A 125 7.75 2.37 20.12
N ALA A 126 7.14 1.19 20.31
CA ALA A 126 7.77 0.02 20.90
C ALA A 126 7.86 -1.11 19.86
N SER A 127 8.95 -1.87 19.88
CA SER A 127 9.15 -3.05 19.03
C SER A 127 9.67 -4.22 19.86
N ASN A 128 9.57 -5.44 19.32
CA ASN A 128 10.26 -6.61 19.85
C ASN A 128 11.45 -6.99 18.94
N GLN A 129 12.02 -8.17 19.15
CA GLN A 129 13.15 -8.72 18.38
C GLN A 129 12.71 -9.55 17.16
N MET A 130 11.43 -9.54 16.79
CA MET A 130 10.91 -10.31 15.66
C MET A 130 11.18 -9.55 14.37
N THR A 131 11.79 -10.23 13.39
CA THR A 131 12.02 -9.70 12.05
C THR A 131 11.28 -10.53 11.00
N PHE A 132 11.06 -9.91 9.84
CA PHE A 132 10.31 -10.44 8.70
C PHE A 132 11.09 -10.20 7.42
N ASP A 133 10.97 -11.13 6.47
CA ASP A 133 11.69 -11.10 5.20
C ASP A 133 11.13 -10.10 4.18
N ASN A 134 9.90 -9.64 4.37
CA ASN A 134 9.25 -8.65 3.53
C ASN A 134 8.30 -7.74 4.31
N TYR A 135 8.04 -6.56 3.74
CA TYR A 135 7.17 -5.53 4.30
C TYR A 135 5.76 -6.04 4.64
N PHE A 136 5.15 -6.80 3.73
CA PHE A 136 3.77 -7.27 3.90
C PHE A 136 3.63 -8.32 5.00
N ALA A 137 4.64 -9.18 5.20
CA ALA A 137 4.68 -10.12 6.31
C ALA A 137 4.73 -9.39 7.66
N ALA A 138 5.54 -8.32 7.76
CA ALA A 138 5.56 -7.47 8.96
C ALA A 138 4.23 -6.76 9.20
N CYS A 139 3.59 -6.21 8.15
CA CYS A 139 2.25 -5.60 8.24
C CYS A 139 1.20 -6.61 8.73
N TYR A 140 1.20 -7.81 8.15
CA TYR A 140 0.27 -8.87 8.56
C TYR A 140 0.47 -9.25 10.04
N ALA A 141 1.72 -9.35 10.50
CA ALA A 141 2.01 -9.63 11.90
C ALA A 141 1.57 -8.49 12.83
N ALA A 142 1.73 -7.23 12.41
CA ALA A 142 1.28 -6.05 13.15
C ALA A 142 -0.25 -6.07 13.32
N VAL A 143 -1.00 -6.32 12.24
CA VAL A 143 -2.47 -6.44 12.27
C VAL A 143 -2.91 -7.58 13.19
N ASN A 144 -2.23 -8.73 13.14
CA ASN A 144 -2.53 -9.85 14.04
C ASN A 144 -2.24 -9.53 15.51
N LEU A 145 -1.22 -8.71 15.80
CA LEU A 145 -0.95 -8.25 17.15
C LEU A 145 -2.04 -7.28 17.62
N GLU A 146 -2.37 -6.27 16.81
CA GLU A 146 -3.43 -5.29 17.08
C GLU A 146 -4.77 -5.98 17.40
N GLN A 147 -5.14 -7.01 16.65
CA GLN A 147 -6.39 -7.76 16.89
C GLN A 147 -6.41 -8.54 18.20
N ARG A 148 -5.25 -9.01 18.67
CA ARG A 148 -5.13 -9.82 19.89
C ARG A 148 -4.85 -8.97 21.13
N TRP A 149 -4.24 -7.80 20.96
CA TRP A 149 -3.86 -6.91 22.04
C TRP A 149 -4.51 -5.54 21.87
N THR A 150 -5.66 -5.37 22.52
CA THR A 150 -6.52 -4.18 22.39
C THR A 150 -5.91 -2.88 22.92
N LEU A 151 -4.73 -2.91 23.54
CA LEU A 151 -4.00 -1.69 23.91
C LEU A 151 -3.25 -1.08 22.73
N VAL A 152 -3.03 -1.82 21.65
CA VAL A 152 -2.40 -1.29 20.44
C VAL A 152 -3.32 -0.25 19.82
N THR A 153 -2.86 1.00 19.76
CA THR A 153 -3.58 2.13 19.18
C THR A 153 -3.09 2.48 17.79
N ASP A 154 -1.83 2.15 17.48
CA ASP A 154 -1.25 2.34 16.16
C ASP A 154 -0.12 1.33 15.91
N TRP A 155 0.20 1.10 14.64
CA TRP A 155 1.34 0.30 14.20
C TRP A 155 1.96 0.89 12.94
N ARG A 156 3.26 0.64 12.77
CA ARG A 156 4.01 0.93 11.55
C ARG A 156 5.01 -0.17 11.27
N VAL A 157 5.43 -0.31 10.03
CA VAL A 157 6.55 -1.19 9.65
C VAL A 157 7.75 -0.34 9.29
N VAL A 158 8.93 -0.78 9.73
CA VAL A 158 10.21 -0.11 9.46
C VAL A 158 11.24 -1.13 8.98
N PRO A 159 12.16 -0.73 8.09
CA PRO A 159 13.33 -1.53 7.77
C PRO A 159 14.22 -1.69 9.01
N VAL A 160 14.95 -2.81 9.09
CA VAL A 160 15.94 -3.10 10.15
C VAL A 160 17.31 -2.58 9.75
#